data_AF-R2RMR5-F1
#
_entry.id   AF-R2RMR5-F1
#
_cell.length_a   1.000
_cell.length_b   1.000
_cell.length_c   1.000
_cell.angle_alpha   90.00
_cell.angle_beta   90.00
_cell.angle_gamma   90.00
#
_symmetry.space_group_name_H-M   'P 1'
#
loop_
_entity.id
_entity.type
_entity.pdbx_description
1 polymer ?
#
loop_
_entity_poly.entity_id
_entity_poly.type
_entity_poly.pdbx_seq_one_letter_code
_entity_poly.pdbx_strand_id
1 'polypeptide(L)'
;MNNTQTIKTLAGQTNESIQTVESILQSYENYCDKNITRYSKKHLAAITDFIANETRLPEETCTKVMTQFFGLVKSEIKGKFFN
;
A
#
# COMPACT_ATOMS: atom_id res chain seq x y z
N MET A 1 -4.93 -12.06 -0.48
CA MET A 1 -4.96 -11.32 -1.77
C MET A 1 -3.96 -12.00 -2.68
N ASN A 2 -4.16 -12.07 -4.00
CA ASN A 2 -3.08 -12.54 -4.88
C ASN A 2 -2.07 -11.39 -5.04
N ASN A 3 -1.03 -11.37 -4.19
CA ASN A 3 -0.08 -10.27 -4.08
C ASN A 3 0.48 -9.86 -5.46
N THR A 4 0.70 -10.81 -6.37
CA THR A 4 1.20 -10.54 -7.72
C THR A 4 0.22 -9.74 -8.61
N GLN A 5 -1.09 -9.98 -8.51
CA GLN A 5 -2.09 -9.21 -9.28
C GLN A 5 -2.27 -7.79 -8.73
N THR A 6 -2.27 -7.64 -7.40
CA THR A 6 -2.34 -6.33 -6.75
C THR A 6 -1.11 -5.48 -7.08
N ILE A 7 0.09 -6.04 -7.01
CA ILE A 7 1.33 -5.33 -7.36
C ILE A 7 1.29 -4.82 -8.81
N LYS A 8 0.89 -5.67 -9.76
CA LYS A 8 0.77 -5.26 -11.18
C LYS A 8 -0.26 -4.15 -11.38
N THR A 9 -1.40 -4.26 -10.71
CA THR A 9 -2.47 -3.24 -10.78
C THR A 9 -1.99 -1.91 -10.25
N LEU A 10 -1.34 -1.91 -9.09
CA LEU A 10 -0.79 -0.70 -8.47
C LEU A 10 0.31 -0.08 -9.33
N ALA A 11 1.27 -0.88 -9.81
CA ALA A 11 2.32 -0.40 -10.71
C ALA A 11 1.73 0.33 -11.93
N GLY A 12 0.68 -0.23 -12.55
CA GLY A 12 -0.04 0.41 -13.65
C GLY A 12 -0.79 1.69 -13.25
N GLN A 13 -1.47 1.70 -12.10
CA GLN A 13 -2.22 2.86 -11.61
C GLN A 13 -1.33 4.01 -11.16
N THR A 14 -0.13 3.70 -10.67
CA THR A 14 0.81 4.71 -10.16
C THR A 14 1.92 5.03 -11.15
N ASN A 15 2.02 4.35 -12.28
CA ASN A 15 3.17 4.50 -13.19
C ASN A 15 4.52 4.29 -12.47
N GLU A 16 4.55 3.38 -11.50
CA GLU A 16 5.74 2.99 -10.75
C GLU A 16 6.20 1.62 -11.20
N SER A 17 7.47 1.28 -10.97
CA SER A 17 7.96 -0.06 -11.27
C SER A 17 7.32 -1.11 -10.34
N ILE A 18 7.18 -2.34 -10.84
CA ILE A 18 6.72 -3.49 -10.05
C ILE A 18 7.58 -3.66 -8.78
N GLN A 19 8.91 -3.50 -8.91
CA GLN A 19 9.85 -3.64 -7.80
C GLN A 19 9.65 -2.54 -6.74
N THR A 20 9.37 -1.31 -7.17
CA THR A 20 9.06 -0.18 -6.28
C THR A 20 7.81 -0.48 -5.45
N VAL A 21 6.75 -0.93 -6.12
CA VAL A 21 5.47 -1.26 -5.48
C VAL A 21 5.63 -2.45 -4.53
N GLU A 22 6.36 -3.49 -4.93
CA GLU A 22 6.64 -4.64 -4.08
C GLU A 22 7.39 -4.25 -2.80
N SER A 23 8.43 -3.41 -2.93
CA SER A 23 9.21 -2.90 -1.78
C SER A 23 8.34 -2.10 -0.81
N ILE A 24 7.44 -1.25 -1.34
CA ILE A 24 6.49 -0.46 -0.54
C ILE A 24 5.52 -1.37 0.21
N LEU A 25 4.93 -2.37 -0.46
CA LEU A 25 3.98 -3.27 0.17
C LEU A 25 4.63 -4.18 1.22
N GLN A 26 5.86 -4.65 0.97
CA GLN A 26 6.61 -5.43 1.96
C GLN A 26 6.94 -4.59 3.22
N SER A 27 7.33 -3.34 3.03
CA SER A 27 7.55 -2.41 4.15
C SER A 27 6.25 -2.11 4.91
N TYR A 28 5.13 -1.99 4.19
CA TYR A 28 3.81 -1.85 4.80
C TYR A 28 3.39 -3.07 5.63
N GLU A 29 3.67 -4.29 5.17
CA GLU A 29 3.43 -5.53 5.94
C GLU A 29 4.22 -5.51 7.25
N ASN A 30 5.52 -5.16 7.19
CA ASN A 30 6.38 -4.99 8.37
C ASN A 30 5.87 -3.89 9.32
N TYR A 31 5.35 -2.77 8.79
CA TYR A 31 4.69 -1.75 9.61
C TYR A 31 3.47 -2.30 10.35
N CYS A 32 2.63 -3.09 9.68
CA CYS A 32 1.43 -3.68 10.26
C CYS A 32 1.76 -4.66 11.39
N ASP A 33 2.78 -5.50 11.21
CA ASP A 33 3.25 -6.42 12.25
C ASP A 33 3.70 -5.67 13.52
N LYS A 34 4.32 -4.51 13.36
CA LYS A 34 4.75 -3.63 14.46
C LYS A 34 3.61 -2.78 15.03
N ASN A 35 2.52 -2.58 14.29
CA ASN A 35 1.44 -1.64 14.63
C ASN A 35 0.04 -2.23 14.37
N ILE A 36 -0.37 -3.15 15.24
CA ILE A 36 -1.64 -3.90 15.13
C ILE A 36 -2.89 -3.00 15.10
N THR A 37 -2.85 -1.75 15.57
CA THR A 37 -4.04 -0.86 15.61
C THR A 37 -3.99 0.32 14.63
N ARG A 38 -2.85 0.56 13.95
CA ARG A 38 -2.63 1.79 13.15
C ARG A 38 -2.39 1.53 11.66
N TYR A 39 -3.02 0.51 11.10
CA TYR A 39 -2.82 0.05 9.71
C TYR A 39 -3.82 0.61 8.68
N SER A 40 -4.79 1.44 9.09
CA SER A 40 -5.82 1.96 8.17
C SER A 40 -5.37 3.24 7.44
N LYS A 41 -6.07 3.60 6.36
CA LYS A 41 -5.89 4.88 5.63
C LYS A 41 -5.92 6.12 6.54
N LYS A 42 -6.53 6.06 7.74
CA LYS A 42 -6.51 7.17 8.72
C LYS A 42 -5.09 7.50 9.22
N HIS A 43 -4.17 6.54 9.13
CA HIS A 43 -2.78 6.67 9.53
C HIS A 43 -1.84 6.74 8.32
N LEU A 44 -2.36 7.14 7.15
CA LEU A 44 -1.59 7.16 5.89
C LEU A 44 -0.25 7.87 6.06
N ALA A 45 -0.21 9.06 6.68
CA ALA A 45 1.02 9.82 6.88
C ALA A 45 2.07 9.04 7.71
N ALA A 46 1.66 8.40 8.81
CA ALA A 46 2.58 7.62 9.64
C ALA A 46 3.09 6.36 8.92
N ILE A 47 2.21 5.75 8.12
CA ILE A 47 2.54 4.59 7.28
C ILE A 47 3.54 5.00 6.20
N THR A 48 3.31 6.11 5.50
CA THR A 48 4.15 6.55 4.37
C THR A 48 5.48 7.09 4.83
N ASP A 49 5.54 7.77 5.98
CA ASP A 49 6.79 8.18 6.62
C ASP A 49 7.63 6.95 7.01
N PHE A 50 7.02 5.95 7.66
CA PHE A 50 7.72 4.71 7.98
C PHE A 50 8.28 4.00 6.73
N ILE A 51 7.45 3.85 5.69
CA ILE A 51 7.84 3.18 4.46
C ILE A 51 8.95 3.96 3.76
N ALA A 52 8.82 5.29 3.63
CA ALA A 52 9.83 6.13 3.00
C ALA A 52 11.19 6.01 3.71
N ASN A 53 11.18 5.97 5.05
CA ASN A 53 12.38 5.77 5.84
C ASN A 53 13.00 4.37 5.65
N GLU A 54 12.18 3.31 5.56
CA GLU A 54 12.67 1.94 5.38
C GLU A 54 13.17 1.67 3.95
N THR A 55 12.44 2.12 2.93
CA THR A 55 12.75 1.84 1.52
C THR A 55 13.64 2.90 0.85
N ARG A 56 13.87 4.05 1.52
CA ARG A 56 14.55 5.24 0.96
C ARG A 56 13.91 5.77 -0.33
N LEU A 57 12.60 5.56 -0.47
CA LEU A 57 11.83 6.09 -1.59
C LEU A 57 11.24 7.46 -1.22
N PRO A 58 10.94 8.31 -2.21
CA PRO A 58 10.24 9.56 -1.95
C PRO A 58 8.90 9.31 -1.25
N GLU A 59 8.59 10.13 -0.24
CA GLU A 59 7.33 10.03 0.50
C GLU A 59 6.11 10.22 -0.42
N GLU A 60 6.23 11.06 -1.45
CA GLU A 60 5.19 11.25 -2.47
C GLU A 60 4.87 9.94 -3.21
N THR A 61 5.91 9.20 -3.62
CA THR A 61 5.76 7.89 -4.27
C THR A 61 5.09 6.89 -3.32
N CYS A 62 5.51 6.84 -2.06
CA CYS A 62 4.94 5.96 -1.04
C CYS A 62 3.45 6.30 -0.81
N THR A 63 3.13 7.58 -0.68
CA THR A 63 1.77 8.10 -0.46
C THR A 63 0.84 7.76 -1.60
N LYS A 64 1.31 7.92 -2.83
CA LYS A 64 0.57 7.60 -4.05
C LYS A 64 0.23 6.11 -4.11
N VAL A 65 1.22 5.23 -3.91
CA VAL A 65 1.02 3.77 -3.92
C VAL A 65 0.08 3.32 -2.80
N MET A 66 0.31 3.77 -1.56
CA MET A 66 -0.53 3.38 -0.43
C MET A 66 -1.97 3.90 -0.55
N THR A 67 -2.16 5.09 -1.12
CA THR A 67 -3.50 5.64 -1.38
C THR A 67 -4.30 4.76 -2.34
N GLN A 68 -3.68 4.31 -3.44
CA GLN A 68 -4.31 3.40 -4.40
C GLN A 68 -4.56 2.03 -3.79
N PHE A 69 -3.60 1.50 -3.03
CA PHE A 69 -3.75 0.22 -2.31
C PHE A 69 -4.97 0.22 -1.39
N PHE A 70 -5.13 1.25 -0.54
CA PHE A 70 -6.33 1.35 0.31
C PHE A 70 -7.62 1.51 -0.49
N GLY A 71 -7.56 2.14 -1.66
CA GLY A 71 -8.68 2.21 -2.59
C GLY A 71 -9.10 0.82 -3.10
N LEU A 72 -8.14 0.02 -3.55
CA LEU A 72 -8.36 -1.36 -4.02
C LEU A 72 -8.95 -2.24 -2.91
N VAL A 73 -8.34 -2.23 -1.72
CA VAL A 73 -8.84 -3.00 -0.56
C VAL A 73 -10.27 -2.62 -0.22
N LYS A 74 -10.61 -1.32 -0.23
CA LYS A 74 -11.98 -0.85 0.01
C LYS A 74 -12.96 -1.36 -1.05
N SER A 75 -12.56 -1.35 -2.32
CA SER A 75 -13.40 -1.82 -3.42
C SER A 75 -13.62 -3.32 -3.39
N GLU A 76 -12.60 -4.12 -3.07
CA GLU A 76 -12.75 -5.57 -2.93
C GLU A 76 -13.65 -5.95 -1.75
N ILE A 77 -13.51 -5.27 -0.60
CA ILE A 77 -14.40 -5.47 0.55
C ILE A 77 -15.84 -5.16 0.14
N LYS A 78 -16.10 -4.00 -0.48
CA LYS A 78 -17.44 -3.65 -0.97
C LYS A 78 -17.97 -4.68 -1.97
N GLY A 79 -17.16 -5.11 -2.93
CA GLY A 79 -17.55 -6.11 -3.93
C GLY A 79 -17.90 -7.48 -3.35
N LYS A 80 -17.41 -7.81 -2.15
CA LYS A 80 -17.76 -9.04 -1.42
C LYS A 80 -19.00 -8.94 -0.54
N PHE A 81 -19.38 -7.73 -0.10
CA PHE A 81 -20.55 -7.51 0.76
C PHE A 81 -21.81 -7.11 -0.01
N PHE A 82 -21.69 -6.69 -1.26
CA PHE A 82 -22.80 -6.25 -2.11
C PHE A 82 -23.02 -7.15 -3.34
N ASN A 83 -22.52 -8.38 -3.32
CA ASN A 83 -22.83 -9.43 -4.31
C ASN A 83 -23.62 -10.56 -3.65
#